data_AF-A0A7S2DB22-F1
#
_entry.id   AF-A0A7S2DB22-F1
#
_cell.length_a   1.000
_cell.length_b   1.000
_cell.length_c   1.000
_cell.angle_alpha   90.00
_cell.angle_beta   90.00
_cell.angle_gamma   90.00
#
_symmetry.space_group_name_H-M   'P 1'
#
loop_
_entity.id
_entity.type
_entity.pdbx_description
1 polymer ?
#
loop_
_entity_poly.entity_id
_entity_poly.type
_entity_poly.pdbx_seq_one_letter_code
_entity_poly.pdbx_strand_id
1 'polypeptide(L)'
;LPGFLTPHAADMDSVPQQPNRWSRFFGRLLGMSVAHECPLGVLLAPPLCKQLLGQEPSFEDLQYVPGLSEDGAGWYCSLRALLVHRSPELVKDDPTLACLDSEAINEALQGLEAAMPSRAEQVFQALAAHVGFSACAPQRWQEAAEIAGRLIHEATSQAQRDLAAARTRELLEAVAMAHGRGRLWSWEPP
;
A
#
# COMPACT_ATOMS: atom_id res chain seq x y z
N LEU A 1 35.84 -7.96 25.42
CA LEU A 1 36.01 -8.24 23.99
C LEU A 1 36.02 -6.92 23.21
N PRO A 2 37.19 -6.32 22.95
CA PRO A 2 37.27 -5.10 22.15
C PRO A 2 37.41 -5.47 20.66
N GLY A 3 36.55 -4.92 19.80
CA GLY A 3 36.70 -5.05 18.33
C GLY A 3 35.43 -5.33 17.52
N PHE A 4 34.27 -5.53 18.13
CA PHE A 4 33.06 -5.94 17.39
C PHE A 4 31.99 -4.86 17.18
N LEU A 5 32.14 -3.68 17.78
CA LEU A 5 31.13 -2.61 17.73
C LEU A 5 31.63 -1.30 17.09
N THR A 6 32.81 -1.28 16.48
CA THR A 6 33.29 -0.10 15.76
C THR A 6 32.91 -0.21 14.28
N PRO A 7 31.96 0.61 13.76
CA PRO A 7 31.79 0.77 12.33
C PRO A 7 33.09 1.35 11.75
N HIS A 8 33.79 0.57 10.96
CA HIS A 8 35.03 1.01 10.31
C HIS A 8 34.65 1.75 9.03
N ALA A 9 34.70 3.08 9.11
CA ALA A 9 34.86 4.09 8.07
C ALA A 9 34.05 4.00 6.74
N ALA A 10 33.30 5.10 6.52
CA ALA A 10 33.12 5.85 5.26
C ALA A 10 32.49 5.16 4.02
N ASP A 11 31.28 5.64 3.70
CA ASP A 11 30.62 5.67 2.37
C ASP A 11 30.01 4.43 1.71
N MET A 12 30.00 3.23 2.34
CA MET A 12 29.33 2.03 1.77
C MET A 12 28.58 1.17 2.79
N ASP A 13 28.21 1.73 3.95
CA ASP A 13 27.60 1.00 5.07
C ASP A 13 26.10 1.32 5.24
N SER A 14 25.37 1.46 4.13
CA SER A 14 23.90 1.59 4.21
C SER A 14 23.25 0.22 4.49
N VAL A 15 22.14 0.23 5.24
CA VAL A 15 21.35 -1.00 5.54
C VAL A 15 21.05 -1.85 4.30
N PRO A 16 20.65 -1.27 3.14
CA PRO A 16 20.38 -2.05 1.93
C PRO A 16 21.60 -2.79 1.36
N GLN A 17 22.81 -2.26 1.56
CA GLN A 17 24.03 -2.85 0.99
C GLN A 17 24.54 -4.05 1.80
N GLN A 18 24.22 -4.13 3.10
CA GLN A 18 24.73 -5.18 3.99
C GLN A 18 23.66 -5.67 5.00
N PRO A 19 22.50 -6.16 4.53
CA PRO A 19 21.35 -6.46 5.40
C PRO A 19 21.71 -7.51 6.47
N ASN A 20 22.47 -8.55 6.10
CA ASN A 20 22.88 -9.60 7.03
C ASN A 20 23.77 -9.09 8.18
N ARG A 21 24.63 -8.10 7.91
CA ARG A 21 25.52 -7.52 8.92
C ARG A 21 24.70 -6.71 9.92
N TRP A 22 23.78 -5.89 9.43
CA TRP A 22 22.87 -5.08 10.23
C TRP A 22 21.90 -5.93 11.05
N SER A 23 21.34 -7.00 10.50
CA SER A 23 20.49 -7.93 11.26
C SER A 23 21.24 -8.61 12.41
N ARG A 24 22.50 -9.02 12.20
CA ARG A 24 23.33 -9.59 13.27
C ARG A 24 23.65 -8.56 14.36
N PHE A 25 23.94 -7.33 13.97
CA PHE A 25 24.18 -6.24 14.91
C PHE A 25 22.93 -5.96 15.76
N PHE A 26 21.77 -5.83 15.11
CA PHE A 26 20.50 -5.62 15.78
C PHE A 26 20.14 -6.76 16.74
N GLY A 27 20.32 -8.02 16.31
CA GLY A 27 20.08 -9.18 17.17
C GLY A 27 20.96 -9.20 18.42
N ARG A 28 22.23 -8.76 18.32
CA ARG A 28 23.12 -8.61 19.48
C ARG A 28 22.71 -7.47 20.39
N LEU A 29 22.33 -6.33 19.82
CA LEU A 29 21.84 -5.18 20.57
C LEU A 29 20.58 -5.57 21.38
N LEU A 30 19.65 -6.28 20.75
CA LEU A 30 18.44 -6.81 21.39
C LEU A 30 18.76 -7.83 22.49
N GLY A 31 19.69 -8.75 22.23
CA GLY A 31 20.17 -9.68 23.26
C GLY A 31 20.80 -8.96 24.46
N MET A 32 21.62 -7.94 24.22
CA MET A 32 22.23 -7.13 25.28
C MET A 32 21.18 -6.33 26.07
N SER A 33 20.19 -5.74 25.40
CA SER A 33 19.12 -5.01 26.09
C SER A 33 18.34 -5.90 27.05
N VAL A 34 18.08 -7.15 26.65
CA VAL A 34 17.40 -8.12 27.51
C VAL A 34 18.31 -8.53 28.67
N ALA A 35 19.59 -8.84 28.40
CA ALA A 35 20.54 -9.27 29.42
C ALA A 35 20.83 -8.20 30.48
N HIS A 36 20.72 -6.92 30.12
CA HIS A 36 20.98 -5.78 31.01
C HIS A 36 19.71 -5.06 31.48
N GLU A 37 18.52 -5.62 31.25
CA GLU A 37 17.22 -5.03 31.63
C GLU A 37 17.06 -3.57 31.17
N CYS A 38 17.64 -3.23 30.02
CA CYS A 38 17.69 -1.86 29.49
C CYS A 38 16.84 -1.75 28.21
N PRO A 39 15.57 -1.32 28.30
CA PRO A 39 14.66 -1.33 27.15
C PRO A 39 15.14 -0.36 26.06
N LEU A 40 15.18 -0.84 24.82
CA LEU A 40 15.64 -0.05 23.65
C LEU A 40 14.60 0.98 23.15
N GLY A 41 13.39 1.00 23.72
CA GLY A 41 12.29 1.83 23.22
C GLY A 41 11.78 1.42 21.84
N VAL A 42 12.11 0.23 21.37
CA VAL A 42 11.63 -0.31 20.09
C VAL A 42 10.35 -1.11 20.30
N LEU A 43 9.36 -0.86 19.43
CA LEU A 43 8.16 -1.69 19.35
C LEU A 43 8.37 -2.76 18.29
N LEU A 44 8.40 -4.02 18.72
CA LEU A 44 8.52 -5.16 17.82
C LEU A 44 7.13 -5.68 17.48
N ALA A 45 6.92 -6.05 16.22
CA ALA A 45 5.70 -6.73 15.81
C ALA A 45 5.57 -8.07 16.56
N PRO A 46 4.38 -8.43 17.08
CA PRO A 46 4.13 -9.72 17.71
C PRO A 46 4.67 -10.96 16.97
N PRO A 47 4.56 -11.09 15.62
CA PRO A 47 5.18 -12.21 14.90
C PRO A 47 6.69 -12.32 15.10
N LEU A 48 7.41 -11.19 15.15
CA LEU A 48 8.85 -11.19 15.35
C LEU A 48 9.19 -11.69 16.76
N CYS A 49 8.41 -11.30 17.77
CA CYS A 49 8.56 -11.81 19.13
C CYS A 49 8.34 -13.33 19.20
N LYS A 50 7.31 -13.86 18.52
CA LYS A 50 7.07 -15.31 18.42
C LYS A 50 8.27 -16.04 17.82
N GLN A 51 8.82 -15.53 16.71
CA GLN A 51 10.01 -16.11 16.09
C GLN A 51 11.22 -16.11 17.02
N LEU A 52 11.44 -15.02 17.77
CA LEU A 52 12.52 -14.94 18.76
C LEU A 52 12.36 -15.97 19.89
N LEU A 53 11.13 -16.36 20.21
CA LEU A 53 10.80 -17.40 21.18
C LEU A 53 10.80 -18.82 20.59
N GLY A 54 11.17 -18.99 19.31
CA GLY A 54 11.11 -20.28 18.62
C GLY A 54 9.68 -20.77 18.34
N GLN A 55 8.70 -19.87 18.38
CA GLN A 55 7.32 -20.16 18.04
C GLN A 55 7.09 -19.87 16.55
N GLU A 56 6.27 -20.69 15.90
CA GLU A 56 5.86 -20.43 14.52
C GLU A 56 4.86 -19.25 14.49
N PRO A 57 5.08 -18.24 13.63
CA PRO A 57 4.07 -17.23 13.35
C PRO A 57 2.78 -17.89 12.87
N SER A 58 1.65 -17.45 13.41
CA SER A 58 0.34 -17.87 12.96
C SER A 58 -0.22 -16.89 11.93
N PHE A 59 -1.26 -17.31 11.22
CA PHE A 59 -1.91 -16.47 10.23
C PHE A 59 -2.50 -15.18 10.84
N GLU A 60 -2.93 -15.23 12.10
CA GLU A 60 -3.42 -14.08 12.87
C GLU A 60 -2.36 -13.00 13.05
N ASP A 61 -1.07 -13.32 12.95
CA ASP A 61 0.01 -12.34 13.11
C ASP A 61 0.12 -11.36 11.93
N LEU A 62 -0.54 -11.66 10.81
CA LEU A 62 -0.56 -10.81 9.62
C LEU A 62 -1.24 -9.45 9.88
N GLN A 63 -2.12 -9.37 10.88
CA GLN A 63 -2.73 -8.10 11.30
C GLN A 63 -1.71 -7.08 11.82
N TYR A 64 -0.49 -7.52 12.16
CA TYR A 64 0.58 -6.65 12.66
C TYR A 64 1.60 -6.27 11.58
N VAL A 65 1.40 -6.73 10.34
CA VAL A 65 2.27 -6.37 9.22
C VAL A 65 1.75 -5.08 8.57
N PRO A 66 2.54 -3.99 8.57
CA PRO A 66 2.13 -2.72 7.97
C PRO A 66 1.72 -2.89 6.50
N GLY A 67 0.61 -2.29 6.10
CA GLY A 67 0.03 -2.46 4.76
C GLY A 67 -0.91 -3.66 4.60
N LEU A 68 -1.20 -4.42 5.66
CA LEU A 68 -2.32 -5.38 5.71
C LEU A 68 -3.48 -4.88 6.59
N SER A 69 -3.18 -4.12 7.63
CA SER A 69 -4.14 -3.67 8.65
C SER A 69 -4.66 -2.24 8.45
N GLU A 70 -4.13 -1.48 7.49
CA GLU A 70 -4.56 -0.09 7.23
C GLU A 70 -5.77 -0.06 6.29
N ASP A 71 -6.95 0.19 6.87
CA ASP A 71 -8.18 0.72 6.27
C ASP A 71 -8.53 0.28 4.82
N GLY A 72 -8.29 -0.98 4.50
CA GLY A 72 -8.75 -1.60 3.26
C GLY A 72 -7.92 -1.33 2.01
N ALA A 73 -6.79 -0.62 2.11
CA ALA A 73 -5.90 -0.31 0.98
C ALA A 73 -4.61 -1.15 0.97
N GLY A 74 -4.64 -2.32 1.60
CA GLY A 74 -3.48 -3.21 1.69
C GLY A 74 -3.18 -3.99 0.41
N TRP A 75 -1.88 -4.20 0.12
CA TRP A 75 -1.35 -4.74 -1.14
C TRP A 75 -1.72 -6.21 -1.45
N TYR A 76 -2.50 -6.88 -0.59
CA TYR A 76 -2.82 -8.30 -0.71
C TYR A 76 -4.33 -8.55 -0.71
N CYS A 77 -5.01 -8.14 -1.79
CA CYS A 77 -6.45 -8.40 -2.00
C CYS A 77 -6.81 -9.90 -1.94
N SER A 78 -5.93 -10.77 -2.42
CA SER A 78 -6.10 -12.24 -2.36
C SER A 78 -6.07 -12.79 -0.93
N LEU A 79 -5.26 -12.19 -0.05
CA LEU A 79 -5.16 -12.57 1.35
C LEU A 79 -6.37 -12.09 2.16
N ARG A 80 -6.87 -10.89 1.86
CA ARG A 80 -8.13 -10.37 2.43
C ARG A 80 -9.31 -11.28 2.06
N ALA A 81 -9.38 -11.75 0.81
CA ALA A 81 -10.41 -12.71 0.38
C ALA A 81 -10.32 -14.06 1.13
N LEU A 82 -9.10 -14.56 1.42
CA LEU A 82 -8.92 -15.77 2.22
C LEU A 82 -9.27 -15.58 3.71
N LEU A 83 -8.99 -14.40 4.27
CA LEU A 83 -9.33 -14.03 5.64
C LEU A 83 -10.84 -13.94 5.86
N VAL A 84 -11.59 -13.39 4.90
CA VAL A 84 -13.07 -13.33 4.92
C VAL A 84 -13.67 -14.73 5.12
N HIS A 85 -13.09 -15.77 4.54
CA HIS A 85 -13.61 -17.14 4.65
C HIS A 85 -13.23 -17.87 5.95
N ARG A 86 -12.08 -17.57 6.56
CA ARG A 86 -11.59 -18.29 7.74
C ARG A 86 -11.85 -17.60 9.07
N SER A 87 -11.90 -16.27 9.07
CA SER A 87 -12.02 -15.45 10.28
C SER A 87 -12.82 -14.19 9.96
N PRO A 88 -14.14 -14.31 9.75
CA PRO A 88 -15.00 -13.21 9.31
C PRO A 88 -15.03 -12.04 10.31
N GLU A 89 -14.76 -12.30 11.58
CA GLU A 89 -14.64 -11.30 12.66
C GLU A 89 -13.54 -10.25 12.42
N LEU A 90 -12.51 -10.56 11.61
CA LEU A 90 -11.33 -9.72 11.38
C LEU A 90 -11.45 -8.81 10.16
N VAL A 91 -12.46 -9.00 9.31
CA VAL A 91 -12.67 -8.18 8.11
C VAL A 91 -14.03 -7.52 8.24
N LYS A 92 -14.07 -6.20 8.45
CA LYS A 92 -15.33 -5.45 8.37
C LYS A 92 -15.91 -5.67 6.97
N ASP A 93 -17.13 -6.19 6.93
CA ASP A 93 -17.86 -6.48 5.70
C ASP A 93 -17.81 -5.27 4.77
N ASP A 94 -17.05 -5.40 3.69
CA ASP A 94 -17.02 -4.45 2.61
C ASP A 94 -17.95 -5.02 1.52
N PRO A 95 -19.17 -4.49 1.36
CA PRO A 95 -20.15 -5.03 0.42
C PRO A 95 -19.72 -4.91 -1.05
N THR A 96 -18.58 -4.27 -1.32
CA THR A 96 -17.97 -4.21 -2.65
C THR A 96 -17.14 -5.45 -3.02
N LEU A 97 -16.78 -6.28 -2.04
CA LEU A 97 -16.04 -7.54 -2.24
C LEU A 97 -16.98 -8.74 -2.34
N ALA A 98 -17.97 -8.66 -3.22
CA ALA A 98 -18.77 -9.83 -3.57
C ALA A 98 -17.85 -10.95 -4.07
N CYS A 99 -17.83 -12.09 -3.36
CA CYS A 99 -17.05 -13.24 -3.73
C CYS A 99 -17.55 -13.76 -5.09
N LEU A 100 -16.78 -13.56 -6.14
CA LEU A 100 -17.03 -14.22 -7.42
C LEU A 100 -16.77 -15.72 -7.22
N ASP A 101 -17.66 -16.55 -7.76
CA ASP A 101 -17.45 -17.99 -7.74
C ASP A 101 -16.22 -18.36 -8.59
N SER A 102 -15.58 -19.49 -8.28
CA SER A 102 -14.36 -19.90 -8.99
C SER A 102 -14.58 -20.19 -10.47
N GLU A 103 -15.80 -20.51 -10.90
CA GLU A 103 -16.13 -20.74 -12.30
C GLU A 103 -16.18 -19.42 -13.07
N ALA A 104 -16.83 -18.40 -12.51
CA ALA A 104 -16.90 -17.05 -13.02
C ALA A 104 -15.51 -16.38 -13.06
N ILE A 105 -14.65 -16.64 -12.08
CA ILE A 105 -13.25 -16.19 -12.12
C ILE A 105 -12.50 -16.88 -13.26
N ASN A 106 -12.63 -18.21 -13.40
CA ASN A 106 -11.95 -18.94 -14.46
C ASN A 106 -12.46 -18.58 -15.86
N GLU A 107 -13.75 -18.29 -16.01
CA GLU A 107 -14.35 -17.77 -17.24
C GLU A 107 -13.84 -16.37 -17.57
N ALA A 108 -13.78 -15.47 -16.56
CA ALA A 108 -13.24 -14.13 -16.73
C ALA A 108 -11.73 -14.12 -17.06
N LEU A 109 -11.00 -15.13 -16.59
CA LEU A 109 -9.56 -15.31 -16.87
C LEU A 109 -9.30 -16.06 -18.18
N GLN A 110 -10.32 -16.68 -18.79
CA GLN A 110 -10.15 -17.47 -20.00
C GLN A 110 -9.78 -16.58 -21.18
N GLY A 111 -8.61 -16.80 -21.77
CA GLY A 111 -8.11 -16.01 -22.90
C GLY A 111 -7.38 -14.72 -22.51
N LEU A 112 -7.26 -14.41 -21.22
CA LEU A 112 -6.31 -13.40 -20.76
C LEU A 112 -4.91 -13.99 -20.78
N GLU A 113 -4.05 -13.44 -21.61
CA GLU A 113 -2.63 -13.82 -21.64
C GLU A 113 -2.01 -13.42 -20.29
N ALA A 114 -1.41 -14.38 -19.58
CA ALA A 114 -0.68 -14.13 -18.34
C ALA A 114 0.66 -13.43 -18.62
N ALA A 115 0.60 -12.26 -19.25
CA ALA A 115 1.74 -11.39 -19.45
C ALA A 115 1.87 -10.47 -18.24
N MET A 116 2.97 -10.59 -17.51
CA MET A 116 3.28 -9.66 -16.44
C MET A 116 3.40 -8.24 -17.01
N PRO A 117 2.61 -7.26 -16.53
CA PRO A 117 2.72 -5.90 -17.02
C PRO A 117 4.11 -5.36 -16.71
N SER A 118 4.65 -4.55 -17.62
CA SER A 118 5.95 -3.95 -17.42
C SER A 118 5.94 -3.03 -16.19
N ARG A 119 7.10 -2.78 -15.58
CA ARG A 119 7.20 -1.85 -14.45
C ARG A 119 6.63 -0.46 -14.80
N ALA A 120 6.88 0.02 -16.00
CA ALA A 120 6.37 1.31 -16.47
C ALA A 120 4.83 1.31 -16.51
N GLU A 121 4.24 0.23 -16.99
CA GLU A 121 2.79 0.05 -17.06
C GLU A 121 2.14 -0.08 -15.67
N GLN A 122 2.77 -0.82 -14.76
CA GLN A 122 2.33 -0.89 -13.36
C GLN A 122 2.36 0.49 -12.68
N VAL A 123 3.43 1.26 -12.88
CA VAL A 123 3.54 2.63 -12.36
C VAL A 123 2.47 3.53 -12.97
N PHE A 124 2.23 3.42 -14.29
CA PHE A 124 1.20 4.18 -14.97
C PHE A 124 -0.19 3.87 -14.39
N GLN A 125 -0.53 2.58 -14.23
CA GLN A 125 -1.81 2.16 -13.66
C GLN A 125 -1.97 2.61 -12.19
N ALA A 126 -0.91 2.51 -11.38
CA ALA A 126 -0.93 2.97 -10.00
C ALA A 126 -1.15 4.49 -9.89
N LEU A 127 -0.49 5.29 -10.74
CA LEU A 127 -0.69 6.73 -10.80
C LEU A 127 -2.09 7.09 -11.32
N ALA A 128 -2.60 6.39 -12.32
CA ALA A 128 -3.96 6.59 -12.83
C ALA A 128 -5.02 6.27 -11.75
N ALA A 129 -4.84 5.19 -11.00
CA ALA A 129 -5.68 4.85 -9.86
C ALA A 129 -5.59 5.94 -8.77
N HIS A 130 -4.39 6.44 -8.49
CA HIS A 130 -4.17 7.51 -7.52
C HIS A 130 -4.93 8.80 -7.87
N VAL A 131 -4.96 9.19 -9.14
CA VAL A 131 -5.76 10.32 -9.64
C VAL A 131 -7.24 10.09 -9.36
N GLY A 132 -7.76 8.89 -9.65
CA GLY A 132 -9.15 8.51 -9.37
C GLY A 132 -9.51 8.58 -7.89
N PHE A 133 -8.68 8.01 -7.00
CA PHE A 133 -8.91 8.08 -5.55
C PHE A 133 -8.87 9.52 -5.02
N SER A 134 -8.02 10.36 -5.59
CA SER A 134 -7.89 11.76 -5.18
C SER A 134 -9.10 12.62 -5.56
N ALA A 135 -9.97 12.15 -6.45
CA ALA A 135 -11.22 12.84 -6.78
C ALA A 135 -12.10 13.08 -5.54
N CYS A 136 -12.07 12.16 -4.56
CA CYS A 136 -12.84 12.26 -3.31
C CYS A 136 -12.21 13.17 -2.24
N ALA A 137 -10.99 13.69 -2.45
CA ALA A 137 -10.22 14.44 -1.45
C ALA A 137 -9.80 15.83 -1.98
N PRO A 138 -10.56 16.90 -1.66
CA PRO A 138 -10.33 18.24 -2.20
C PRO A 138 -8.91 18.79 -1.99
N GLN A 139 -8.30 18.50 -0.84
CA GLN A 139 -6.93 18.91 -0.52
C GLN A 139 -5.86 18.32 -1.45
N ARG A 140 -6.20 17.29 -2.25
CA ARG A 140 -5.27 16.59 -3.15
C ARG A 140 -5.50 16.89 -4.63
N TRP A 141 -6.50 17.70 -4.97
CA TRP A 141 -6.85 17.92 -6.38
C TRP A 141 -5.75 18.57 -7.20
N GLN A 142 -4.95 19.45 -6.59
CA GLN A 142 -3.83 20.08 -7.30
C GLN A 142 -2.76 19.04 -7.69
N GLU A 143 -2.32 18.21 -6.75
CA GLU A 143 -1.38 17.11 -7.00
C GLU A 143 -1.96 16.13 -8.05
N ALA A 144 -3.23 15.75 -7.89
CA ALA A 144 -3.90 14.83 -8.81
C ALA A 144 -4.03 15.39 -10.23
N ALA A 145 -4.27 16.70 -10.39
CA ALA A 145 -4.34 17.36 -11.69
C ALA A 145 -2.97 17.38 -12.39
N GLU A 146 -1.89 17.63 -11.65
CA GLU A 146 -0.53 17.56 -12.19
C GLU A 146 -0.17 16.15 -12.66
N ILE A 147 -0.50 15.13 -11.86
CA ILE A 147 -0.28 13.72 -12.21
C ILE A 147 -1.13 13.34 -13.43
N ALA A 148 -2.39 13.74 -13.48
CA ALA A 148 -3.29 13.51 -14.62
C ALA A 148 -2.73 14.11 -15.92
N GLY A 149 -2.23 15.35 -15.86
CA GLY A 149 -1.58 16.00 -16.99
C GLY A 149 -0.36 15.23 -17.51
N ARG A 150 0.48 14.74 -16.59
CA ARG A 150 1.64 13.89 -16.95
C ARG A 150 1.23 12.55 -17.55
N LEU A 151 0.19 11.91 -17.01
CA LEU A 151 -0.32 10.64 -17.55
C LEU A 151 -0.85 10.80 -18.97
N ILE A 152 -1.56 11.89 -19.28
CA ILE A 152 -2.03 12.18 -20.63
C ILE A 152 -0.85 12.39 -21.58
N HIS A 153 0.20 13.08 -21.13
CA HIS A 153 1.39 13.35 -21.94
C HIS A 153 2.21 12.09 -22.24
N GLU A 154 2.42 11.24 -21.23
CA GLU A 154 3.27 10.04 -21.31
C GLU A 154 2.54 8.80 -21.85
N ALA A 155 1.24 8.89 -22.15
CA ALA A 155 0.45 7.77 -22.65
C ALA A 155 0.86 7.37 -24.08
N THR A 156 1.58 6.26 -24.18
CA THR A 156 2.13 5.75 -25.44
C THR A 156 1.14 4.83 -26.17
N SER A 157 0.26 4.13 -25.45
CA SER A 157 -0.76 3.26 -26.02
C SER A 157 -2.16 3.87 -25.98
N GLN A 158 -3.06 3.40 -26.85
CA GLN A 158 -4.45 3.88 -26.83
C GLN A 158 -5.15 3.53 -25.51
N ALA A 159 -4.92 2.34 -24.97
CA ALA A 159 -5.47 1.93 -23.67
C ALA A 159 -5.01 2.85 -22.53
N GLN A 160 -3.74 3.29 -22.53
CA GLN A 160 -3.22 4.25 -21.56
C GLN A 160 -3.89 5.62 -21.69
N ARG A 161 -4.12 6.09 -22.92
CA ARG A 161 -4.80 7.36 -23.17
C ARG A 161 -6.25 7.31 -22.70
N ASP A 162 -6.96 6.23 -23.00
CA ASP A 162 -8.35 6.04 -22.59
C ASP A 162 -8.46 5.99 -21.06
N LEU A 163 -7.56 5.27 -20.39
CA LEU A 163 -7.50 5.21 -18.93
C LEU A 163 -7.19 6.58 -18.31
N ALA A 164 -6.17 7.27 -18.80
CA ALA A 164 -5.79 8.60 -18.29
C ALA A 164 -6.92 9.63 -18.50
N ALA A 165 -7.56 9.61 -19.67
CA ALA A 165 -8.70 10.48 -19.97
C ALA A 165 -9.90 10.19 -19.07
N ALA A 166 -10.22 8.91 -18.82
CA ALA A 166 -11.30 8.52 -17.91
C ALA A 166 -11.05 9.03 -16.48
N ARG A 167 -9.85 8.80 -15.93
CA ARG A 167 -9.49 9.26 -14.57
C ARG A 167 -9.42 10.77 -14.44
N THR A 168 -8.94 11.45 -15.48
CA THR A 168 -8.95 12.92 -15.54
C THR A 168 -10.37 13.47 -15.54
N ARG A 169 -11.29 12.83 -16.29
CA ARG A 169 -12.71 13.21 -16.32
C ARG A 169 -13.34 13.07 -14.94
N GLU A 170 -13.13 11.94 -14.26
CA GLU A 170 -13.64 11.70 -12.90
C GLU A 170 -13.16 12.80 -11.93
N LEU A 171 -11.87 13.17 -12.00
CA LEU A 171 -11.32 14.25 -11.19
C LEU A 171 -11.98 15.60 -11.50
N LEU A 172 -12.14 15.95 -12.79
CA LEU A 172 -12.75 17.22 -13.20
C LEU A 172 -14.24 17.30 -12.80
N GLU A 173 -14.97 16.20 -12.92
CA GLU A 173 -16.37 16.10 -12.48
C GLU A 173 -16.47 16.31 -10.96
N ALA A 174 -15.59 15.70 -10.17
CA ALA A 174 -15.55 15.91 -8.73
C ALA A 174 -15.25 17.37 -8.35
N VAL A 175 -14.27 18.00 -9.00
CA VAL A 175 -13.93 19.41 -8.83
C VAL A 175 -15.13 20.30 -9.19
N ALA A 176 -15.77 20.05 -10.34
CA ALA A 176 -16.91 20.81 -10.82
C ALA A 176 -18.11 20.69 -9.87
N MET A 177 -18.39 19.49 -9.35
CA MET A 177 -19.48 19.24 -8.40
C MET A 177 -19.28 19.98 -7.09
N ALA A 178 -18.06 20.06 -6.57
CA ALA A 178 -17.79 20.81 -5.35
C ALA A 178 -17.92 22.33 -5.54
N HIS A 179 -17.46 22.86 -6.67
CA HIS A 179 -17.59 24.29 -6.99
C HIS A 179 -19.03 24.66 -7.40
N GLY A 180 -19.82 23.71 -7.91
CA GLY A 180 -21.24 23.86 -8.20
C GLY A 180 -22.10 23.96 -6.94
N ARG A 181 -21.79 23.18 -5.90
CA ARG A 181 -22.49 23.27 -4.60
C ARG A 181 -22.20 24.55 -3.82
N GLY A 182 -21.02 25.16 -4.04
CA GLY A 182 -20.66 26.44 -3.41
C GLY A 182 -21.48 27.65 -3.86
N ARG A 183 -22.13 27.58 -5.04
CA ARG A 183 -22.94 28.69 -5.60
C ARG A 183 -24.41 28.73 -5.16
N LEU A 184 -24.88 27.70 -4.45
CA LEU A 184 -26.29 27.59 -4.03
C LEU A 184 -26.55 28.11 -2.60
N TRP A 185 -25.52 28.52 -1.86
CA TRP A 185 -25.66 29.01 -0.48
C TRP A 185 -25.37 30.51 -0.30
N SER A 186 -25.18 31.27 -1.38
CA SER A 186 -24.86 32.71 -1.33
C SER A 186 -26.00 33.61 -1.84
N TRP A 187 -27.26 33.21 -1.64
CA TRP A 187 -28.44 34.05 -1.91
C TRP A 187 -29.11 34.40 -0.57
N GLU A 188 -28.60 35.43 0.12
CA GLU A 188 -29.44 36.22 1.02
C GLU A 188 -30.00 37.40 0.20
N PRO A 189 -31.32 37.50 0.00
CA PRO A 189 -31.91 38.67 -0.62
C PRO A 189 -31.94 39.84 0.38
N PRO A 190 -31.82 41.09 -0.09
CA PRO A 190 -31.92 42.30 0.72
C PRO A 190 -33.32 42.54 1.29
#